data_AF-T1GP88-F1
#
_entry.id   AF-T1GP88-F1
#
_cell.length_a   1.000
_cell.length_b   1.000
_cell.length_c   1.000
_cell.angle_alpha   90.00
_cell.angle_beta   90.00
_cell.angle_gamma   90.00
#
_symmetry.space_group_name_H-M   'P 1'
#
loop_
_entity.id
_entity.type
_entity.pdbx_description
1 polymer ?
#
loop_
_entity_poly.entity_id
_entity_poly.type
_entity_poly.pdbx_seq_one_letter_code
_entity_poly.pdbx_strand_id
1 'polypeptide(L)'
;SLNSIIGHYIYSSFKSPLPWAKCREEWGPNCVNSDGTPSTFKFDAFMAIASNKSISSSELYFNNIVLQERDNIDDGIGVPNWPLVITLFLTWVIVLMAIIKGVRSSGKASYFLAIFPYIILIILLIRAVTLEGALEGILFFIKPQWDKLLSPQVSLFYLFFV
;
A
#
# COMPACT_ATOMS: atom_id res chain seq x y z
N SER A 1 -4.15 -5.32 12.38
CA SER A 1 -3.55 -4.17 11.69
C SER A 1 -3.84 -4.20 10.18
N LEU A 2 -3.54 -5.28 9.46
CA LEU A 2 -3.73 -5.32 8.00
C LEU A 2 -5.19 -5.08 7.56
N ASN A 3 -6.16 -5.81 8.14
CA ASN A 3 -7.58 -5.67 7.75
C ASN A 3 -8.15 -4.27 8.02
N SER A 4 -7.73 -3.62 9.11
CA SER A 4 -8.16 -2.25 9.43
C SER A 4 -7.57 -1.23 8.47
N ILE A 5 -6.32 -1.43 8.04
CA ILE A 5 -5.69 -0.60 7.01
C ILE A 5 -6.44 -0.77 5.68
N ILE A 6 -6.68 -2.01 5.25
CA ILE A 6 -7.41 -2.31 4.00
C ILE A 6 -8.80 -1.65 4.02
N GLY A 7 -9.56 -1.81 5.11
CA GLY A 7 -10.87 -1.19 5.24
C GLY A 7 -10.82 0.34 5.18
N HIS A 8 -9.82 0.98 5.79
CA HIS A 8 -9.62 2.43 5.74
C HIS A 8 -9.31 2.92 4.34
N TYR A 9 -8.44 2.21 3.61
CA TYR A 9 -8.13 2.54 2.21
C TYR A 9 -9.34 2.33 1.29
N ILE A 10 -10.11 1.26 1.46
CA ILE A 10 -11.35 1.03 0.70
C ILE A 10 -12.33 2.19 0.93
N TYR A 11 -12.58 2.57 2.18
CA TYR A 11 -13.46 3.70 2.49
C TYR A 11 -12.93 5.03 1.91
N SER A 12 -11.61 5.25 2.00
CA SER A 12 -10.98 6.47 1.52
C SER A 12 -10.93 6.56 -0.01
N SER A 13 -10.97 5.44 -0.73
CA SER A 13 -11.00 5.40 -2.21
C SER A 13 -12.27 6.00 -2.81
N PHE A 14 -13.36 6.10 -2.05
CA PHE A 14 -14.59 6.75 -2.51
C PHE A 14 -14.52 8.27 -2.52
N LYS A 15 -13.45 8.87 -1.97
CA LYS A 15 -13.25 10.32 -1.95
C LYS A 15 -12.61 10.79 -3.26
N SER A 16 -13.14 11.87 -3.82
CA SER A 16 -12.55 12.57 -4.98
C SER A 16 -12.16 13.99 -4.56
N PRO A 17 -10.88 14.41 -4.67
CA PRO A 17 -9.72 13.63 -5.11
C PRO A 17 -9.23 12.60 -4.08
N LEU A 18 -8.45 11.60 -4.51
CA LEU A 18 -7.89 10.59 -3.60
C LEU A 18 -6.90 11.25 -2.63
N PRO A 19 -6.93 10.91 -1.33
CA PRO A 19 -6.17 11.64 -0.31
C PRO A 19 -4.65 11.38 -0.36
N TRP A 20 -4.21 10.37 -1.11
CA TRP A 20 -2.80 10.02 -1.35
C TRP A 20 -2.33 10.33 -2.79
N ALA A 21 -3.12 11.06 -3.58
CA ALA A 21 -2.76 11.42 -4.95
C ALA A 21 -1.92 12.70 -5.03
N LYS A 22 -2.11 13.63 -4.08
CA LYS A 22 -1.47 14.96 -4.05
C LYS A 22 -0.72 15.20 -2.76
N CYS A 23 0.38 15.93 -2.87
CA CYS A 23 1.14 16.42 -1.73
C CYS A 23 0.36 17.46 -0.93
N ARG A 24 0.53 17.42 0.39
CA ARG A 24 0.04 18.45 1.32
C ARG A 24 1.16 19.40 1.69
N GLU A 25 0.80 20.62 2.06
CA GLU A 25 1.77 21.65 2.49
C GLU A 25 2.60 21.22 3.70
N GLU A 26 2.04 20.38 4.57
CA GLU A 26 2.68 19.83 5.77
C GLU A 26 3.80 18.80 5.48
N TRP A 27 3.86 18.23 4.28
CA TRP A 27 4.84 17.19 3.92
C TRP A 27 6.16 17.71 3.34
N GLY A 28 6.32 19.03 3.28
CA GLY A 28 7.56 19.69 2.87
C GLY A 28 7.87 19.61 1.37
N PRO A 29 9.04 20.16 0.96
CA PRO A 29 9.41 20.34 -0.45
C PRO A 29 9.86 19.09 -1.18
N ASN A 30 10.15 18.00 -0.47
CA ASN A 30 10.64 16.74 -1.07
C ASN A 30 9.51 15.83 -1.56
N CYS A 31 8.24 16.26 -1.44
CA CYS A 31 7.08 15.47 -1.82
C CYS A 31 6.77 15.60 -3.32
N VAL A 32 6.55 14.46 -3.97
CA VAL A 32 6.15 14.38 -5.40
C VAL A 32 4.72 13.83 -5.51
N ASN A 33 3.88 14.48 -6.32
CA ASN A 33 2.51 14.07 -6.58
C ASN A 33 2.46 12.73 -7.32
N SER A 34 1.56 11.84 -6.90
CA SER A 34 1.37 10.53 -7.52
C SER A 34 0.42 10.56 -8.72
N ASP A 35 -0.29 11.66 -8.96
CA ASP A 35 -1.18 11.86 -10.11
C ASP A 35 -0.47 12.33 -11.39
N GLY A 36 0.86 12.46 -11.35
CA GLY A 36 1.68 12.91 -12.48
C GLY A 36 1.62 14.42 -12.75
N THR A 37 0.88 15.19 -11.94
CA THR A 37 0.92 16.65 -12.03
C THR A 37 2.21 17.19 -11.41
N PRO A 38 2.83 18.22 -12.00
CA PRO A 38 3.95 18.90 -11.36
C PRO A 38 3.51 19.37 -9.98
N SER A 39 4.28 19.03 -8.95
CA SER A 39 4.03 19.59 -7.63
C SER A 39 4.13 21.12 -7.72
N THR A 40 3.19 21.83 -7.11
CA THR A 40 3.12 23.30 -7.13
C THR A 40 4.21 23.89 -6.22
N PHE A 41 5.46 23.52 -6.46
CA PHE A 41 6.61 23.98 -5.71
C PHE A 41 7.35 25.08 -6.48
N LYS A 42 7.57 26.18 -5.79
CA LYS A 42 8.28 27.37 -6.27
C LYS A 42 9.70 27.02 -6.71
N PHE A 43 10.22 27.80 -7.65
CA PHE A 43 11.52 27.68 -8.32
C PHE A 43 12.71 27.40 -7.38
N ASP A 44 12.63 27.81 -6.10
CA ASP A 44 13.64 27.57 -5.06
C ASP A 44 13.79 26.09 -4.64
N ALA A 45 12.77 25.25 -4.86
CA ALA A 45 12.77 23.84 -4.48
C ALA A 45 13.47 22.92 -5.49
N PHE A 46 13.61 23.34 -6.75
CA PHE A 46 14.33 22.56 -7.78
C PHE A 46 15.80 22.32 -7.39
N MET A 47 16.43 23.30 -6.73
CA MET A 47 17.80 23.17 -6.22
C MET A 47 17.90 22.29 -4.96
N ALA A 48 16.82 22.14 -4.18
CA ALA A 48 16.78 21.25 -3.01
C ALA A 48 16.51 19.78 -3.39
N ILE A 49 15.71 19.54 -4.43
CA ILE A 49 15.41 18.19 -4.96
C ILE A 49 16.68 17.50 -5.50
N ALA A 50 17.65 18.26 -6.01
CA ALA A 50 18.94 17.72 -6.46
C ALA A 50 19.82 17.20 -5.30
N SER A 51 19.51 17.57 -4.04
CA SER A 51 20.33 17.24 -2.86
C SER A 51 19.68 16.23 -1.92
N ASN A 52 18.37 15.98 -2.01
CA ASN A 52 17.63 15.13 -1.06
C ASN A 52 16.73 14.13 -1.78
N LYS A 53 16.59 12.94 -1.20
CA LYS A 53 15.73 11.86 -1.71
C LYS A 53 14.28 12.35 -1.83
N SER A 54 13.74 12.33 -3.04
CA SER A 54 12.32 12.61 -3.29
C SER A 54 11.44 11.47 -2.76
N ILE A 55 10.32 11.82 -2.16
CA ILE A 55 9.37 10.86 -1.55
C ILE A 55 8.00 11.03 -2.20
N SER A 56 7.34 9.91 -2.49
CA SER A 56 6.00 9.95 -3.10
C SER A 56 4.93 10.40 -2.11
N SER A 57 3.91 11.11 -2.60
CA SER A 57 2.77 11.53 -1.78
C SER A 57 2.03 10.35 -1.12
N SER A 58 2.00 9.19 -1.78
CA SER A 58 1.43 7.96 -1.25
C SER A 58 2.21 7.35 -0.08
N GLU A 59 3.53 7.42 -0.13
CA GLU A 59 4.40 6.92 0.94
C GLU A 59 4.28 7.78 2.20
N LEU A 60 4.29 9.11 2.03
CA LEU A 60 4.08 10.06 3.12
C LEU A 60 2.68 9.92 3.74
N TYR A 61 1.65 9.70 2.93
CA TYR A 61 0.32 9.43 3.44
C TYR A 61 0.27 8.16 4.31
N PHE A 62 0.95 7.10 3.88
CA PHE A 62 1.00 5.85 4.66
C PHE A 62 1.74 6.04 5.99
N ASN A 63 2.94 6.63 5.97
CA ASN A 63 3.77 6.77 7.18
C ASN A 63 3.17 7.79 8.16
N ASN A 64 2.77 8.97 7.69
CA ASN A 64 2.36 10.06 8.57
C ASN A 64 0.89 9.99 8.99
N ILE A 65 -0.01 9.53 8.11
CA ILE A 65 -1.46 9.57 8.37
C ILE A 65 -2.00 8.22 8.81
N VAL A 66 -1.59 7.13 8.15
CA VAL A 66 -2.12 5.79 8.45
C VAL A 66 -1.38 5.16 9.62
N LEU A 67 -0.04 5.10 9.55
CA LEU A 67 0.80 4.53 10.60
C LEU A 67 1.03 5.49 11.77
N GLN A 68 1.10 6.80 11.49
CA GLN A 68 1.49 7.83 12.47
C GLN A 68 2.83 7.51 13.12
N GLU A 69 3.84 7.27 12.27
CA GLU A 69 5.21 7.04 12.72
C GLU A 69 5.69 8.24 13.55
N ARG A 70 6.35 7.94 14.68
CA ARG A 70 6.95 8.93 15.58
C ARG A 70 8.46 8.84 15.45
N ASP A 71 9.14 9.98 15.56
CA ASP A 71 10.59 10.04 15.41
C ASP A 71 11.36 9.31 16.53
N ASN A 72 10.74 9.16 17.71
CA ASN A 72 11.34 8.50 18.88
C ASN A 72 10.34 7.59 19.58
N ILE A 73 10.82 6.48 20.16
CA ILE A 73 10.03 5.55 20.98
C ILE A 73 9.98 5.94 22.46
N ASP A 74 10.79 6.93 22.85
CA ASP A 74 10.97 7.39 24.23
C ASP A 74 9.69 7.99 24.83
N ASP A 75 8.81 8.55 23.99
CA ASP A 75 7.50 9.09 24.38
C ASP A 75 6.41 8.01 24.52
N GLY A 76 6.78 6.73 24.38
CA GLY A 76 5.88 5.59 24.52
C GLY A 76 5.02 5.30 23.30
N ILE A 77 4.19 4.25 23.42
CA ILE A 77 3.21 3.85 22.41
C ILE A 77 2.07 4.89 22.47
N GLY A 78 2.14 5.91 21.61
CA GLY A 78 1.19 7.01 21.58
C GLY A 78 -0.28 6.61 21.40
N VAL A 79 -1.16 7.60 21.31
CA VAL A 79 -2.62 7.34 21.25
C VAL A 79 -3.03 6.55 20.00
N PRO A 80 -3.96 5.59 20.12
CA PRO A 80 -4.40 4.78 18.99
C PRO A 80 -5.19 5.63 17.97
N ASN A 81 -4.93 5.38 16.69
CA ASN A 81 -5.59 6.09 15.60
C ASN A 81 -7.06 5.65 15.46
N TRP A 82 -8.00 6.52 15.87
CA TRP A 82 -9.44 6.22 15.98
C TRP A 82 -10.11 5.62 14.72
N PRO A 83 -9.86 6.11 13.49
CA PRO A 83 -10.41 5.52 12.27
C PRO A 83 -9.97 4.05 12.07
N LEU A 84 -8.73 3.70 12.43
CA LEU A 84 -8.26 2.32 12.35
C LEU A 84 -8.92 1.44 13.41
N VAL A 85 -9.13 1.96 14.62
CA VAL A 85 -9.84 1.24 15.70
C VAL A 85 -11.27 0.94 15.28
N ILE A 86 -11.99 1.92 14.73
CA ILE A 86 -13.38 1.73 14.25
C ILE A 86 -13.43 0.70 13.13
N THR A 87 -12.52 0.79 12.17
CA THR A 87 -12.47 -0.16 11.04
C THR A 87 -12.08 -1.57 11.49
N LEU A 88 -11.22 -1.69 12.50
CA LEU A 88 -10.88 -2.95 13.13
C LEU A 88 -12.12 -3.56 13.79
N PHE A 89 -12.85 -2.78 14.59
CA PHE A 89 -14.07 -3.22 15.24
C PHE A 89 -15.12 -3.67 14.23
N LEU A 90 -15.36 -2.88 13.18
CA LEU A 90 -16.28 -3.23 12.09
C LEU A 90 -15.93 -4.57 11.45
N THR A 91 -14.64 -4.80 11.18
CA THR A 91 -14.14 -6.05 10.60
C THR A 91 -14.49 -7.24 11.50
N TRP A 92 -14.24 -7.12 12.80
CA TRP A 92 -14.57 -8.16 13.78
C TRP A 92 -16.06 -8.45 13.82
N VAL A 93 -16.91 -7.41 13.80
CA VAL A 93 -18.37 -7.58 13.75
C VAL A 93 -18.80 -8.33 12.50
N ILE A 94 -18.22 -8.01 11.34
CA ILE A 94 -18.51 -8.71 10.07
C ILE A 94 -18.11 -10.19 10.14
N VAL A 95 -16.93 -10.50 10.69
CA VAL A 95 -16.45 -11.88 10.86
C VAL A 95 -17.38 -12.66 11.80
N LEU A 96 -17.76 -12.07 12.94
CA LEU A 96 -18.69 -12.71 13.87
C LEU A 96 -20.06 -12.94 13.23
N MET A 97 -20.59 -11.96 12.49
CA MET A 97 -21.84 -12.12 11.73
C MET A 97 -21.75 -13.26 10.70
N ALA A 98 -20.61 -13.38 10.00
CA ALA A 98 -20.39 -14.44 9.02
C ALA A 98 -20.36 -15.83 9.68
N ILE A 99 -19.77 -15.94 10.86
CA ILE A 99 -19.74 -17.18 11.65
C ILE A 99 -21.15 -17.54 12.15
N ILE A 100 -21.89 -16.58 12.71
CA ILE A 100 -23.23 -16.78 13.27
C ILE A 100 -24.24 -17.19 12.18
N LYS A 101 -24.15 -16.62 10.97
CA LYS A 101 -25.01 -16.99 9.82
C LYS A 101 -24.75 -18.40 9.28
N GLY A 102 -23.68 -19.05 9.75
CA GLY A 102 -23.38 -20.45 9.48
C GLY A 102 -22.61 -20.68 8.18
N VAL A 103 -21.77 -21.72 8.23
CA VAL A 103 -20.87 -22.16 7.14
C VAL A 103 -21.57 -22.47 5.82
N ARG A 104 -22.85 -22.86 5.82
CA ARG A 104 -23.61 -23.10 4.57
C ARG A 104 -23.85 -21.83 3.75
N SER A 105 -24.11 -20.69 4.40
CA SER A 105 -24.24 -19.40 3.71
C SER A 105 -22.87 -18.83 3.34
N SER A 106 -21.89 -18.98 4.23
CA SER A 106 -20.50 -18.57 3.98
C SER A 106 -19.86 -19.31 2.81
N GLY A 107 -20.22 -20.59 2.57
CA GLY A 107 -19.73 -21.35 1.43
C GLY A 107 -20.10 -20.69 0.09
N LYS A 108 -21.35 -20.21 -0.06
CA LYS A 108 -21.80 -19.50 -1.26
C LYS A 108 -21.05 -18.18 -1.45
N ALA A 109 -20.87 -17.40 -0.39
CA ALA A 109 -20.11 -16.14 -0.43
C ALA A 109 -18.62 -16.37 -0.71
N SER A 110 -18.04 -17.49 -0.23
CA SER A 110 -16.64 -17.86 -0.44
C SER A 110 -16.32 -18.04 -1.92
N TYR A 111 -17.21 -18.65 -2.72
CA TYR A 111 -16.99 -18.78 -4.16
C TYR A 111 -16.80 -17.42 -4.83
N PHE A 112 -17.59 -16.41 -4.43
CA PHE A 112 -17.42 -15.06 -4.95
C PHE A 112 -16.10 -14.43 -4.49
N LEU A 113 -15.78 -14.52 -3.19
CA LEU A 113 -14.54 -13.99 -2.61
C LEU A 113 -13.28 -14.67 -3.16
N ALA A 114 -13.37 -15.93 -3.59
CA ALA A 114 -12.27 -16.66 -4.21
C ALA A 114 -12.05 -16.24 -5.68
N ILE A 115 -13.12 -15.95 -6.43
CA ILE A 115 -13.03 -15.57 -7.85
C ILE A 115 -12.67 -14.09 -8.01
N PHE A 116 -13.17 -13.23 -7.15
CA PHE A 116 -13.02 -11.77 -7.26
C PHE A 116 -11.54 -11.28 -7.37
N PRO A 117 -10.58 -11.79 -6.57
CA PRO A 117 -9.17 -11.42 -6.71
C PRO A 117 -8.60 -11.73 -8.09
N TYR A 118 -8.96 -12.87 -8.71
CA TYR A 118 -8.49 -13.22 -10.05
C TYR A 118 -8.99 -12.24 -11.10
N ILE A 119 -10.26 -11.83 -11.01
CA ILE A 119 -10.83 -10.83 -11.93
C ILE A 119 -10.08 -9.51 -11.80
N ILE A 120 -9.84 -9.02 -10.57
CA ILE A 120 -9.08 -7.79 -10.35
C ILE A 120 -7.66 -7.92 -10.88
N LEU A 121 -6.98 -9.04 -10.64
CA LEU A 121 -5.62 -9.26 -11.12
C LEU A 121 -5.56 -9.20 -12.65
N ILE A 122 -6.53 -9.78 -13.34
CA ILE A 122 -6.61 -9.73 -14.81
C ILE A 122 -6.81 -8.29 -15.29
N ILE A 123 -7.71 -7.53 -14.67
CA ILE A 123 -7.96 -6.11 -15.04
C ILE A 123 -6.70 -5.26 -14.76
N LEU A 124 -6.07 -5.44 -13.61
CA LEU A 124 -4.84 -4.74 -13.25
C LEU A 124 -3.69 -5.11 -14.18
N LEU A 125 -3.58 -6.38 -14.59
CA LEU A 125 -2.59 -6.83 -15.55
C LEU A 125 -2.77 -6.13 -16.90
N ILE A 126 -4.00 -6.12 -17.44
CA ILE A 126 -4.31 -5.44 -18.70
C ILE A 126 -3.94 -3.95 -18.58
N ARG A 127 -4.36 -3.29 -17.50
CA ARG A 127 -4.05 -1.87 -17.28
C ARG A 127 -2.55 -1.61 -17.12
N ALA A 128 -1.82 -2.51 -16.46
CA ALA A 128 -0.38 -2.39 -16.28
C ALA A 128 0.36 -2.53 -17.61
N VAL A 129 0.01 -3.49 -18.47
CA VAL A 129 0.67 -3.66 -19.77
C VAL A 129 0.31 -2.57 -20.79
N THR A 130 -0.82 -1.88 -20.60
CA THR A 130 -1.20 -0.72 -21.42
C THR A 130 -0.47 0.57 -21.04
N LEU A 131 0.20 0.62 -19.89
CA LEU A 131 0.97 1.80 -19.48
C LEU A 131 2.32 1.85 -20.22
N GLU A 132 2.73 3.05 -20.60
CA GLU A 132 4.06 3.28 -21.18
C GLU A 132 5.15 2.87 -20.18
N GLY A 133 6.20 2.17 -20.64
CA GLY A 133 7.28 1.65 -19.79
C GLY A 133 6.99 0.29 -19.12
N ALA A 134 5.86 -0.37 -19.40
CA ALA A 134 5.55 -1.69 -18.84
C ALA A 134 6.58 -2.78 -19.21
N LEU A 135 7.15 -2.72 -20.41
CA LEU A 135 8.13 -3.70 -20.88
C LEU A 135 9.43 -3.68 -20.05
N GLU A 136 9.89 -2.51 -19.61
CA GLU A 136 11.07 -2.39 -18.75
C GLU A 136 10.82 -3.00 -17.37
N GLY A 137 9.62 -2.79 -16.81
CA GLY A 137 9.20 -3.43 -15.55
C GLY A 137 9.14 -4.95 -15.65
N ILE A 138 8.61 -5.49 -16.75
CA ILE A 138 8.55 -6.94 -17.00
C ILE A 138 9.96 -7.52 -17.20
N LEU A 139 10.79 -6.86 -18.00
CA LEU A 139 12.19 -7.26 -18.21
C LEU A 139 12.97 -7.27 -16.90
N PHE A 140 12.79 -6.26 -16.05
CA PHE A 140 13.41 -6.21 -14.73
C PHE A 140 12.97 -7.39 -13.84
N PHE A 141 11.68 -7.74 -13.85
CA PHE A 141 11.16 -8.87 -13.07
C PHE A 141 11.68 -10.23 -13.54
N ILE A 142 11.78 -10.43 -14.86
CA ILE A 142 12.16 -11.73 -15.45
C ILE A 142 13.67 -11.92 -15.52
N LYS A 143 14.47 -10.85 -15.58
CA LYS A 143 15.93 -10.94 -15.76
C LYS A 143 16.57 -11.69 -14.58
N PRO A 144 17.08 -12.93 -14.79
CA PRO A 144 17.63 -13.72 -13.69
C PRO A 144 18.98 -13.15 -13.24
N GLN A 145 19.17 -13.06 -11.92
CA GLN A 145 20.43 -12.66 -11.29
C GLN A 145 21.11 -13.90 -10.71
N TRP A 146 21.87 -14.62 -11.55
CA TRP A 146 22.50 -15.90 -11.19
C TRP A 146 23.47 -15.78 -10.00
N ASP A 147 24.16 -14.65 -9.87
CA ASP A 147 25.09 -14.38 -8.75
C ASP A 147 24.38 -14.30 -7.38
N LYS A 148 23.09 -13.97 -7.35
CA LYS A 148 22.29 -13.92 -6.11
C LYS A 148 21.81 -15.29 -5.67
N LEU A 149 21.65 -16.25 -6.58
CA LEU A 149 21.17 -17.60 -6.27
C LEU A 149 22.21 -18.43 -5.50
N LEU A 150 23.50 -18.14 -5.68
CA LEU A 150 24.62 -18.81 -4.98
C LEU A 150 24.92 -18.21 -3.60
N SER A 151 24.20 -17.15 -3.20
CA SER A 151 24.42 -16.52 -1.90
C SER A 151 23.86 -17.38 -0.76
N PRO A 152 24.58 -17.53 0.37
CA PRO A 152 24.21 -18.45 1.46
C PRO A 152 22.86 -18.12 2.11
N GLN A 153 22.42 -16.87 2.02
CA GLN A 153 21.10 -16.40 2.46
C GLN A 153 19.94 -17.03 1.68
N VAL A 154 20.09 -17.31 0.38
CA VAL A 154 19.05 -17.96 -0.43
C VAL A 154 18.98 -19.45 -0.09
N SER A 155 20.14 -20.11 0.03
CA SER A 155 20.22 -21.54 0.39
C SER A 155 19.68 -21.83 1.80
N LEU A 156 20.00 -20.99 2.80
CA LEU A 156 19.48 -21.12 4.17
C LEU A 156 17.96 -20.90 4.26
N PHE A 157 17.39 -20.02 3.45
CA PHE A 157 15.94 -19.81 3.41
C PHE A 157 15.21 -21.05 2.87
N TYR A 158 15.74 -21.70 1.83
CA TYR A 158 15.19 -22.96 1.34
C TYR A 158 15.32 -24.11 2.35
N LEU A 159 16.38 -24.14 3.14
CA LEU A 159 16.62 -25.18 4.15
C LEU A 159 15.79 -24.99 5.43
N PHE A 160 15.26 -23.78 5.68
CA PHE A 160 14.37 -23.49 6.81
C PHE A 160 12.89 -23.78 6.49
N PHE A 161 12.54 -23.96 5.21
CA PHE A 161 11.18 -24.20 4.73
C PHE A 161 10.96 -25.60 4.11
N VAL A 162 11.99 -26.44 4.09
CA VAL A 162 11.93 -27.88 3.76
C VAL A 162 12.25 -28.69 5.01
#